data_AF-A0A7X6A1J3-F1
#
_entry.id   AF-A0A7X6A1J3-F1
#
_cell.length_a   1.000
_cell.length_b   1.000
_cell.length_c   1.000
_cell.angle_alpha   90.00
_cell.angle_beta   90.00
_cell.angle_gamma   90.00
#
_symmetry.space_group_name_H-M   'P 1'
#
loop_
_entity.id
_entity.type
_entity.pdbx_description
1 polymer ?
#
loop_
_entity_poly.entity_id
_entity_poly.type
_entity_poly.pdbx_seq_one_letter_code
_entity_poly.pdbx_strand_id
1 'polypeptide(L)' 'MGVERDAKGWPILHAAQDFACDGINPRTDARCILGRHKGFHRDDDGDEWLDDGDLARPDWLEQRP' A
#
# COMPACT_ATOMS: atom_id res chain seq x y z
N MET A 1 -9.11 -9.89 18.55
CA MET A 1 -7.75 -10.36 18.21
C MET A 1 -6.82 -9.93 19.34
N GLY A 2 -6.06 -10.87 19.92
CA GLY A 2 -5.11 -10.56 21.00
C GLY A 2 -3.74 -10.14 20.46
N VAL A 3 -3.01 -9.33 21.22
CA VAL A 3 -1.62 -8.93 20.90
C VAL A 3 -0.68 -10.05 21.32
N GLU A 4 0.16 -10.53 20.41
CA GLU A 4 1.21 -11.52 20.71
C GLU A 4 2.26 -10.92 21.64
N ARG A 5 2.75 -11.72 22.59
CA ARG A 5 3.71 -11.28 23.61
C ARG A 5 4.91 -12.21 23.67
N ASP A 6 6.09 -11.65 23.91
CA ASP A 6 7.31 -12.40 24.13
C ASP A 6 7.31 -13.12 25.49
N ALA A 7 8.38 -13.88 25.78
CA ALA A 7 8.54 -14.60 27.05
C ALA A 7 8.60 -13.67 28.29
N LYS A 8 8.84 -12.37 28.09
CA LYS A 8 8.88 -11.34 29.14
C LYS A 8 7.53 -10.59 29.25
N GLY A 9 6.56 -10.95 28.41
CA GLY A 9 5.23 -10.33 28.37
C GLY A 9 5.16 -9.03 27.57
N TRP A 10 6.22 -8.61 26.86
CA TRP A 10 6.19 -7.43 26.00
C TRP A 10 5.48 -7.72 24.69
N PRO A 11 4.74 -6.77 24.11
CA PRO A 11 4.19 -6.91 22.77
C PRO A 11 5.28 -7.22 21.74
N ILE A 12 5.05 -8.22 20.89
CA ILE A 12 5.90 -8.44 19.73
C ILE A 12 5.58 -7.37 18.69
N LEU A 13 6.60 -6.64 18.25
CA LEU A 13 6.47 -5.62 17.21
C LEU A 13 6.80 -6.25 15.86
N HIS A 14 6.02 -5.89 14.86
CA HIS A 14 6.24 -6.27 13.46
C HIS A 14 6.54 -5.01 12.65
N ALA A 15 7.42 -5.15 11.66
CA ALA A 15 7.68 -4.08 10.71
C ALA A 15 6.45 -3.88 9.81
N ALA A 16 6.23 -2.67 9.32
CA ALA A 16 5.14 -2.40 8.37
C ALA A 16 5.28 -3.28 7.11
N GLN A 17 6.52 -3.54 6.69
CA GLN A 17 6.90 -4.37 5.56
C GLN A 17 6.57 -5.86 5.74
N ASP A 18 6.31 -6.30 6.97
CA ASP A 18 5.86 -7.68 7.24
C ASP A 18 4.42 -7.91 6.75
N PHE A 19 3.70 -6.84 6.39
CA PHE A 19 2.32 -6.88 5.91
C PHE A 19 2.19 -6.19 4.56
N ALA A 20 1.44 -6.80 3.64
CA ALA A 20 1.13 -6.19 2.36
C ALA A 20 0.30 -4.89 2.52
N CYS A 21 0.62 -3.90 1.69
CA CYS A 21 -0.25 -2.76 1.43
C CYS A 21 -1.35 -3.16 0.44
N ASP A 22 -2.53 -2.59 0.58
CA ASP A 22 -3.65 -2.68 -0.35
C ASP A 22 -3.57 -1.65 -1.50
N GLY A 23 -2.69 -0.65 -1.41
CA GLY A 23 -2.55 0.40 -2.42
C GLY A 23 -2.03 -0.11 -3.76
N ILE A 24 -2.83 0.14 -4.81
CA ILE A 24 -2.50 -0.09 -6.22
C ILE A 24 -2.44 1.26 -6.93
N ASN A 25 -1.37 1.52 -7.70
CA ASN A 25 -1.23 2.75 -8.47
C ASN A 25 -2.30 2.80 -9.57
N PRO A 26 -3.23 3.75 -9.56
CA PRO A 26 -4.35 3.77 -10.51
C PRO A 26 -3.92 4.03 -11.96
N ARG A 27 -2.71 4.55 -12.18
CA ARG A 27 -2.18 4.87 -13.50
C ARG A 27 -1.42 3.70 -14.13
N THR A 28 -0.71 2.92 -13.32
CA THR A 28 0.24 1.89 -13.78
C THR A 28 -0.12 0.47 -13.33
N ASP A 29 -1.12 0.32 -12.46
CA ASP A 29 -1.47 -0.91 -11.76
C ASP A 29 -0.33 -1.49 -10.89
N ALA A 30 0.72 -0.70 -10.61
CA ALA A 30 1.84 -1.10 -9.75
C ALA A 30 1.42 -1.24 -8.28
N ARG A 31 2.04 -2.18 -7.56
CA ARG A 31 1.77 -2.43 -6.13
C ARG A 31 2.64 -1.55 -5.24
N CYS A 32 2.06 -1.05 -4.14
CA CYS A 32 2.83 -0.35 -3.14
C CYS A 32 3.85 -1.28 -2.44
N ILE A 33 5.10 -0.81 -2.32
CA ILE A 33 6.22 -1.56 -1.73
C ILE A 33 6.50 -1.21 -0.26
N LEU A 34 5.82 -0.21 0.31
CA LEU A 34 6.11 0.29 1.66
C LEU A 34 5.56 -0.59 2.80
N GLY A 35 4.79 -1.64 2.47
CA GLY A 35 4.07 -2.47 3.43
C GLY A 35 2.83 -1.77 3.99
N ARG A 36 2.29 -2.20 5.14
CA ARG A 36 1.06 -1.61 5.67
C ARG A 36 1.30 -0.21 6.24
N HIS A 37 0.79 0.82 5.57
CA HIS A 37 0.90 2.22 5.99
C HIS A 37 -0.38 3.02 5.73
N LYS A 38 -0.33 4.32 6.04
CA LYS A 38 -1.33 5.32 5.66
C LYS A 38 -0.62 6.49 4.97
N GLY A 39 -1.30 7.17 4.06
CA GLY A 39 -0.73 8.27 3.26
C GLY A 39 -0.19 7.79 1.91
N PHE A 40 0.84 8.47 1.41
CA PHE A 40 1.41 8.20 0.08
C PHE A 40 1.94 6.78 -0.06
N HIS A 41 1.53 6.13 -1.14
CA HIS A 41 2.08 4.88 -1.65
C HIS A 41 3.29 5.16 -2.53
N ARG A 42 4.11 4.13 -2.72
CA ARG A 42 5.28 4.16 -3.59
C ARG A 42 5.52 2.81 -4.23
N ASP A 43 5.94 2.79 -5.49
CA ASP A 43 6.39 1.59 -6.20
C ASP A 43 7.93 1.52 -6.29
N ASP A 44 8.44 0.53 -7.01
CA ASP A 44 9.87 0.27 -7.18
C ASP A 44 10.57 1.27 -8.12
N ASP A 45 9.82 1.88 -9.04
CA ASP A 45 10.29 2.99 -9.89
C ASP A 45 10.33 4.33 -9.13
N GLY A 46 9.71 4.39 -7.95
CA GLY A 46 9.70 5.55 -7.06
C GLY A 46 8.54 6.52 -7.32
N ASP A 47 7.56 6.12 -8.15
CA ASP A 47 6.35 6.90 -8.36
C ASP A 47 5.50 6.91 -7.09
N GLU A 48 4.92 8.06 -6.77
CA GLU A 48 4.09 8.27 -5.58
C GLU A 48 2.64 8.54 -5.96
N TRP A 49 1.71 7.96 -5.19
CA TRP A 49 0.27 8.19 -5.34
C TRP A 49 -0.44 8.09 -3.99
N LEU A 50 -1.66 8.60 -3.91
CA LEU A 50 -2.54 8.41 -2.76
C LEU A 50 -3.56 7.32 -3.07
N ASP A 51 -4.11 6.70 -2.02
CA ASP A 51 -5.16 5.66 -2.05
C ASP A 51 -6.50 6.16 -2.67
N ASP A 52 -6.48 7.30 -3.34
CA ASP A 52 -7.60 8.23 -3.53
C ASP A 52 -8.85 7.54 -4.03
N GLY A 53 -9.91 7.62 -3.23
CA GLY A 53 -11.28 7.38 -3.68
C GLY A 53 -11.82 8.43 -4.67
N ASP A 54 -10.97 9.20 -5.37
CA ASP A 54 -11.45 10.33 -6.19
C ASP A 54 -10.62 10.71 -7.44
N LEU A 55 -9.79 9.80 -7.96
CA LEU A 55 -9.38 9.87 -9.38
C LEU A 55 -9.57 8.48 -9.99
N ALA A 56 -10.84 8.13 -10.19
CA ALA A 56 -11.23 7.07 -11.11
C ALA A 56 -10.38 7.20 -12.38
N ARG A 57 -9.79 6.08 -12.82
CA ARG A 57 -9.18 5.97 -14.16
C ARG A 57 -10.05 6.75 -15.14
N PRO A 58 -9.56 7.83 -15.73
CA PRO A 58 -10.41 8.55 -16.64
C PRO A 58 -10.60 7.67 -17.90
N ASP A 59 -11.85 7.54 -18.34
CA ASP A 59 -12.31 6.63 -19.40
C ASP A 59 -11.56 6.77 -20.75
N TRP A 60 -10.72 7.80 -20.92
CA TRP A 60 -9.87 7.97 -22.08
C TRP A 60 -8.61 7.08 -22.06
N LEU A 61 -8.22 6.51 -20.92
CA LEU A 61 -7.09 5.56 -20.84
C LEU A 61 -7.44 4.18 -21.41
N GLU A 62 -8.73 3.81 -21.42
CA GLU A 62 -9.24 2.55 -21.98
C GLU A 62 -9.46 2.61 -23.51
N GLN A 63 -9.28 3.78 -24.13
CA GLN A 63 -9.54 4.02 -25.56
C GLN A 63 -8.28 4.12 -26.41
N ARG A 64 -7.28 3.26 -26.18
CA ARG A 64 -6.14 3.12 -27.10
C ARG A 64 -6.50 2.09 -28.19
N PRO A 65 -6.32 2.40 -29.49
CA PRO A 65 -6.53 1.42 -30.57
C PRO A 65 -5.53 0.27 -30.51
#